data_AF-A0A2V7TMF8-F1
#
_entry.id   AF-A0A2V7TMF8-F1
#
_cell.length_a   1.000
_cell.length_b   1.000
_cell.length_c   1.000
_cell.angle_alpha   90.00
_cell.angle_beta   90.00
_cell.angle_gamma   90.00
#
_symmetry.space_group_name_H-M   'P 1'
#
loop_
_entity.id
_entity.type
_entity.pdbx_description
1 polymer ?
#
loop_
_entity_poly.entity_id
_entity_poly.type
_entity_poly.pdbx_seq_one_letter_code
_entity_poly.pdbx_strand_id
1 'polypeptide(L)'
;DGPANTVLPRLLATGTAGRAAWALYGFLPLIWLPAGVGAYCALRRFSPGAMLLAMQWAALAAISMMLGLMRWPSVHWYLAQLQPTATAEQQQVIAAVFDGLNTYLGNYIGEFLGELSFNMFFLLSSWTLWRFRATPRWVAVVGLAVACAGFVGMFRNVSAVVAPVAAINNYLLPLWMIVFGVVLLRHRLPDPQVAGA
;
A
#
# COMPACT_ATOMS: atom_id res chain seq x y z
N ASP A 1 -13.81 -9.17 -2.78
CA ASP A 1 -13.71 -10.07 -3.95
C ASP A 1 -15.01 -10.79 -4.22
N GLY A 2 -15.15 -11.35 -5.42
CA GLY A 2 -16.33 -12.11 -5.82
C GLY A 2 -16.37 -12.36 -7.33
N PRO A 3 -17.29 -13.20 -7.80
CA PRO A 3 -17.43 -13.52 -9.21
C PRO A 3 -17.86 -12.28 -10.02
N ALA A 4 -17.39 -12.21 -11.27
CA ALA A 4 -17.63 -11.09 -12.18
C ALA A 4 -19.12 -10.75 -12.32
N ASN A 5 -19.99 -11.76 -12.38
CA ASN A 5 -21.45 -11.60 -12.51
C ASN A 5 -22.11 -10.88 -11.31
N THR A 6 -21.43 -10.79 -10.18
CA THR A 6 -21.91 -10.12 -8.97
C THR A 6 -21.20 -8.79 -8.77
N VAL A 7 -19.89 -8.76 -9.03
CA VAL A 7 -19.06 -7.57 -8.79
C VAL A 7 -19.27 -6.50 -9.85
N LEU A 8 -19.32 -6.89 -11.14
CA LEU A 8 -19.45 -5.92 -12.24
C LEU A 8 -20.78 -5.14 -12.18
N PRO A 9 -21.96 -5.76 -11.95
CA PRO A 9 -23.20 -5.00 -11.82
C PRO A 9 -23.20 -4.06 -10.62
N ARG A 10 -22.63 -4.50 -9.48
CA ARG A 10 -22.51 -3.65 -8.28
C ARG A 10 -21.58 -2.48 -8.51
N LEU A 11 -20.47 -2.68 -9.22
CA LEU A 11 -19.56 -1.62 -9.61
C LEU A 11 -20.29 -0.58 -10.48
N LEU A 12 -21.01 -1.02 -11.51
CA LEU A 12 -21.76 -0.13 -12.39
C LEU A 12 -22.88 0.64 -11.65
N ALA A 13 -23.55 -0.02 -10.70
CA ALA A 13 -24.61 0.57 -9.89
C ALA A 13 -24.14 1.78 -9.04
N THR A 14 -22.84 1.91 -8.80
CA THR A 14 -22.27 3.10 -8.12
C THR A 14 -22.30 4.38 -8.98
N GLY A 15 -22.52 4.24 -10.29
CA GLY A 15 -22.62 5.36 -11.23
C GLY A 15 -21.31 6.15 -11.39
N THR A 16 -21.41 7.29 -12.06
CA THR A 16 -20.26 8.17 -12.34
C THR A 16 -19.58 8.68 -11.06
N ALA A 17 -20.35 8.94 -10.01
CA ALA A 17 -19.83 9.32 -8.70
C ALA A 17 -18.97 8.21 -8.08
N GLY A 18 -19.44 6.95 -8.14
CA GLY A 18 -18.66 5.82 -7.66
C GLY A 18 -17.39 5.58 -8.46
N ARG A 19 -17.45 5.73 -9.79
CA ARG A 19 -16.25 5.68 -10.65
C ARG A 19 -15.22 6.74 -10.24
N ALA A 20 -15.67 7.98 -10.00
CA ALA A 20 -14.80 9.06 -9.56
C ALA A 20 -14.19 8.80 -8.17
N ALA A 21 -14.98 8.25 -7.23
CA ALA A 21 -14.49 7.84 -5.93
C ALA A 21 -13.39 6.77 -6.04
N TRP A 22 -13.59 5.76 -6.89
CA TRP A 22 -12.56 4.75 -7.18
C TRP A 22 -11.31 5.32 -7.84
N ALA A 23 -11.47 6.31 -8.73
CA ALA A 23 -10.34 7.01 -9.33
C ALA A 23 -9.52 7.78 -8.28
N LEU A 24 -10.17 8.56 -7.42
CA LEU A 24 -9.51 9.27 -6.32
C LEU A 24 -8.85 8.30 -5.35
N TYR A 25 -9.56 7.24 -4.96
CA TYR A 25 -9.05 6.21 -4.06
C TYR A 25 -7.81 5.51 -4.64
N GLY A 26 -7.78 5.24 -5.95
CA GLY A 26 -6.63 4.59 -6.54
C GLY A 26 -5.35 5.43 -6.56
N PHE A 27 -5.44 6.75 -6.41
CA PHE A 27 -4.27 7.62 -6.23
C PHE A 27 -3.79 7.74 -4.78
N LEU A 28 -4.58 7.28 -3.81
CA LEU A 28 -4.24 7.36 -2.39
C LEU A 28 -2.85 6.75 -2.05
N PRO A 29 -2.41 5.63 -2.65
CA PRO A 29 -1.07 5.10 -2.41
C PRO A 29 0.08 6.04 -2.81
N LEU A 30 -0.15 7.05 -3.65
CA LEU A 30 0.90 8.02 -4.01
C LEU A 30 1.39 8.86 -2.83
N ILE A 31 0.66 8.88 -1.71
CA ILE A 31 1.14 9.49 -0.45
C ILE A 31 2.47 8.88 0.02
N TRP A 32 2.80 7.67 -0.42
CA TRP A 32 4.05 7.00 -0.08
C TRP A 32 5.29 7.62 -0.73
N LEU A 33 5.14 8.36 -1.83
CA LEU A 33 6.24 9.09 -2.45
C LEU A 33 6.79 10.19 -1.52
N PRO A 34 6.00 11.18 -1.08
CA PRO A 34 6.48 12.18 -0.14
C PRO A 34 6.81 11.58 1.24
N ALA A 35 6.16 10.49 1.67
CA ALA A 35 6.51 9.81 2.91
C ALA A 35 7.92 9.18 2.85
N GLY A 36 8.27 8.52 1.74
CA GLY A 36 9.60 7.95 1.51
C GLY A 36 10.70 9.02 1.49
N VAL A 37 10.48 10.13 0.77
CA VAL A 37 11.36 11.30 0.78
C VAL A 37 11.45 11.90 2.21
N GLY A 38 10.30 11.95 2.89
CA GLY A 38 10.14 12.35 4.28
C GLY A 38 11.12 11.63 5.21
N ALA A 39 11.01 10.30 5.21
CA ALA A 39 11.84 9.39 5.99
C ALA A 39 13.32 9.47 5.58
N TYR A 40 13.62 9.53 4.28
CA TYR A 40 14.99 9.69 3.80
C TYR A 40 15.65 10.94 4.37
N CYS A 41 15.04 12.11 4.21
CA CYS A 41 15.60 13.35 4.73
C CYS A 41 15.78 13.35 6.25
N ALA A 42 14.86 12.70 6.99
CA ALA A 42 14.91 12.64 8.45
C ALA A 42 16.00 11.66 8.97
N LEU A 43 16.25 10.55 8.27
CA LEU A 43 17.07 9.45 8.76
C LEU A 43 18.39 9.24 7.99
N ARG A 44 18.61 9.91 6.85
CA ARG A 44 19.82 9.76 6.02
C ARG A 44 21.12 10.05 6.75
N ARG A 45 21.10 10.88 7.79
CA ARG A 45 22.28 11.19 8.61
C ARG A 45 22.79 9.98 9.40
N PHE A 46 21.92 9.00 9.65
CA PHE A 46 22.25 7.78 10.39
C PHE A 46 22.65 6.63 9.46
N SER A 47 21.88 6.40 8.39
CA SER A 47 22.18 5.37 7.40
C SER A 47 21.72 5.79 5.99
N PRO A 48 22.56 6.48 5.21
CA PRO A 48 22.15 7.03 3.92
C PRO A 48 21.80 5.93 2.92
N GLY A 49 22.57 4.85 2.86
CA GLY A 49 22.32 3.72 1.95
C GLY A 49 21.00 3.00 2.24
N ALA A 50 20.73 2.66 3.50
CA ALA A 50 19.49 1.98 3.88
C ALA A 50 18.26 2.85 3.62
N MET A 51 18.36 4.15 3.91
CA MET A 51 17.25 5.06 3.69
C MET A 51 17.03 5.39 2.21
N LEU A 52 18.08 5.38 1.39
CA LEU A 52 17.95 5.49 -0.07
C LEU A 52 17.19 4.29 -0.65
N LEU A 53 17.49 3.08 -0.18
CA LEU A 53 16.73 1.87 -0.53
C LEU A 53 15.29 1.95 -0.02
N ALA A 54 15.08 2.38 1.23
CA ALA A 54 13.74 2.53 1.80
C ALA A 54 12.86 3.48 0.97
N MET A 55 13.41 4.61 0.51
CA MET A 55 12.70 5.56 -0.36
C MET A 55 12.30 4.94 -1.70
N GLN A 56 13.17 4.12 -2.31
CA GLN A 56 12.86 3.41 -3.56
C GLN A 56 11.76 2.37 -3.34
N TRP A 57 11.81 1.62 -2.24
CA TRP A 57 10.76 0.68 -1.85
C TRP A 57 9.42 1.37 -1.60
N ALA A 58 9.41 2.55 -0.98
CA ALA A 58 8.20 3.35 -0.82
C ALA A 58 7.62 3.78 -2.17
N ALA A 59 8.46 4.17 -3.13
CA ALA A 59 8.02 4.53 -4.48
C ALA A 59 7.46 3.34 -5.25
N LEU A 60 8.13 2.18 -5.17
CA LEU A 60 7.63 0.95 -5.77
C LEU A 60 6.29 0.54 -5.16
N ALA A 61 6.15 0.59 -3.84
CA ALA A 61 4.89 0.33 -3.15
C ALA A 61 3.76 1.25 -3.65
N ALA A 62 4.04 2.55 -3.74
CA ALA A 62 3.08 3.55 -4.21
C ALA A 62 2.54 3.22 -5.62
N ILE A 63 3.45 2.96 -6.55
CA ILE A 63 3.12 2.70 -7.95
C ILE A 63 2.39 1.37 -8.09
N SER A 64 2.89 0.31 -7.44
CA SER A 64 2.28 -1.02 -7.49
C SER A 64 0.85 -1.01 -6.95
N MET A 65 0.62 -0.45 -5.75
CA MET A 65 -0.72 -0.34 -5.16
C MET A 65 -1.65 0.54 -5.98
N MET A 66 -1.15 1.67 -6.52
CA MET A 66 -1.93 2.53 -7.42
C MET A 66 -2.39 1.78 -8.66
N LEU A 67 -1.48 1.08 -9.35
CA LEU A 67 -1.80 0.28 -10.54
C LEU A 67 -2.84 -0.79 -10.23
N GLY A 68 -2.71 -1.45 -9.07
CA GLY A 68 -3.73 -2.37 -8.58
C GLY A 68 -5.09 -1.70 -8.47
N LEU A 69 -5.21 -0.58 -7.77
CA LEU A 69 -6.49 0.10 -7.57
C LEU A 69 -7.07 0.71 -8.85
N MET A 70 -6.22 1.21 -9.75
CA MET A 70 -6.61 1.82 -11.02
C MET A 70 -7.37 0.88 -11.96
N ARG A 71 -7.30 -0.45 -11.74
CA ARG A 71 -8.11 -1.42 -12.50
C ARG A 71 -9.62 -1.17 -12.36
N TRP A 72 -10.07 -0.73 -11.18
CA TRP A 72 -11.48 -0.50 -10.87
C TRP A 72 -12.14 0.60 -11.70
N PRO A 73 -11.63 1.86 -11.72
CA PRO A 73 -12.22 2.95 -12.49
C PRO A 73 -11.91 2.88 -14.00
N SER A 74 -11.02 1.97 -14.44
CA SER A 74 -10.59 1.82 -15.84
C SER A 74 -11.19 0.57 -16.50
N VAL A 75 -10.42 -0.52 -16.58
CA VAL A 75 -10.77 -1.72 -17.35
C VAL A 75 -11.99 -2.41 -16.74
N HIS A 76 -12.06 -2.57 -15.42
CA HIS A 76 -13.22 -3.19 -14.77
C HIS A 76 -14.50 -2.36 -14.96
N TRP A 77 -14.39 -1.03 -14.96
CA TRP A 77 -15.52 -0.15 -15.28
C TRP A 77 -16.01 -0.34 -16.72
N TYR A 78 -15.10 -0.53 -17.67
CA TYR A 78 -15.46 -0.81 -19.06
C TYR A 78 -16.13 -2.18 -19.21
N LEU A 79 -15.56 -3.23 -18.60
CA LEU A 79 -16.16 -4.57 -18.55
C LEU A 79 -17.56 -4.55 -17.92
N ALA A 80 -17.75 -3.74 -16.87
CA ALA A 80 -19.03 -3.59 -16.21
C ALA A 80 -20.12 -2.98 -17.11
N GLN A 81 -19.75 -2.09 -18.03
CA GLN A 81 -20.69 -1.52 -19.00
C GLN A 81 -21.07 -2.52 -20.10
N LEU A 82 -20.17 -3.43 -20.48
CA LEU A 82 -20.43 -4.42 -21.53
C LEU A 82 -21.26 -5.61 -21.03
N GLN A 83 -21.12 -5.97 -19.75
CA GLN A 83 -21.70 -7.19 -19.19
C GLN A 83 -23.25 -7.29 -19.30
N PRO A 84 -24.05 -6.21 -19.11
CA PRO A 84 -25.52 -6.30 -19.16
C PRO A 84 -26.08 -6.64 -20.54
N THR A 85 -25.38 -6.29 -21.62
CA THR A 85 -25.82 -6.50 -23.00
C THR A 85 -25.12 -7.67 -23.69
N ALA A 86 -24.22 -8.35 -22.98
CA ALA A 86 -23.41 -9.44 -23.52
C ALA A 86 -24.20 -10.75 -23.62
N THR A 87 -23.96 -11.53 -24.68
CA THR A 87 -24.43 -12.92 -24.79
C THR A 87 -23.80 -13.82 -23.72
N ALA A 88 -24.31 -15.04 -23.54
CA ALA A 88 -23.76 -15.98 -22.56
C ALA A 88 -22.27 -16.28 -22.81
N GLU A 89 -21.86 -16.45 -24.07
CA GLU A 89 -20.46 -16.69 -24.45
C GLU A 89 -19.59 -15.45 -24.16
N GLN A 90 -20.09 -14.25 -24.47
CA GLN A 90 -19.40 -13.00 -24.19
C GLN A 90 -19.25 -12.75 -22.68
N GLN A 91 -20.24 -13.11 -21.88
CA GLN A 91 -20.17 -13.00 -20.42
C GLN A 91 -19.06 -13.91 -19.83
N GLN A 92 -18.84 -15.10 -20.40
CA GLN A 92 -17.73 -15.97 -20.00
C GLN A 92 -16.37 -15.33 -20.30
N VAL A 93 -16.21 -14.71 -21.47
CA VAL A 93 -14.98 -13.99 -21.82
C VAL A 93 -14.76 -12.80 -20.90
N ILE A 94 -15.81 -12.00 -20.63
CA ILE A 94 -15.74 -10.87 -19.69
C ILE A 94 -15.32 -11.35 -18.30
N ALA A 95 -15.88 -12.47 -17.82
CA ALA A 95 -15.50 -13.05 -16.53
C ALA A 95 -14.04 -13.47 -16.49
N ALA A 96 -13.55 -14.18 -17.52
CA ALA A 96 -12.15 -14.59 -17.61
C ALA A 96 -11.17 -13.40 -17.64
N VAL A 97 -11.50 -12.33 -18.38
CA VAL A 97 -10.69 -11.10 -18.42
C VAL A 97 -10.71 -10.40 -17.07
N PHE A 98 -11.88 -10.29 -16.42
CA PHE A 98 -12.02 -9.73 -15.08
C PHE A 98 -11.18 -10.50 -14.06
N ASP A 99 -11.26 -11.82 -14.04
CA ASP A 99 -10.53 -12.67 -13.10
C ASP A 99 -9.02 -12.61 -13.35
N GLY A 100 -8.59 -12.60 -14.61
CA GLY A 100 -7.19 -12.45 -14.99
C GLY A 100 -6.60 -11.11 -14.53
N LEU A 101 -7.32 -10.00 -14.75
CA LEU A 101 -6.89 -8.67 -14.30
C LEU A 101 -6.91 -8.56 -12.77
N ASN A 102 -7.92 -9.13 -12.11
CA ASN A 102 -7.97 -9.12 -10.65
C ASN A 102 -6.82 -9.93 -10.04
N THR A 103 -6.50 -11.09 -10.62
CA THR A 103 -5.38 -11.91 -10.18
C THR A 103 -4.04 -11.21 -10.41
N TYR A 104 -3.78 -10.73 -11.63
CA TYR A 104 -2.49 -10.15 -11.98
C TYR A 104 -2.30 -8.73 -11.42
N LEU A 105 -3.13 -7.77 -11.82
CA LEU A 105 -2.99 -6.39 -11.38
C LEU A 105 -3.41 -6.20 -9.94
N GLY A 106 -4.48 -6.88 -9.50
CA GLY A 106 -4.94 -6.80 -8.12
C GLY A 106 -4.04 -7.54 -7.15
N ASN A 107 -4.03 -8.86 -7.23
CA ASN A 107 -3.43 -9.68 -6.19
C ASN A 107 -1.89 -9.68 -6.26
N TYR A 108 -1.30 -9.85 -7.45
CA TYR A 108 0.16 -9.92 -7.57
C TYR A 108 0.83 -8.55 -7.58
N ILE A 109 0.39 -7.63 -8.45
CA ILE A 109 1.02 -6.31 -8.56
C ILE A 109 0.56 -5.40 -7.42
N GLY A 110 -0.75 -5.20 -7.25
CA GLY A 110 -1.31 -4.27 -6.28
C GLY A 110 -1.06 -4.66 -4.84
N GLU A 111 -1.48 -5.87 -4.47
CA GLU A 111 -1.40 -6.34 -3.10
C GLU A 111 -0.03 -6.92 -2.77
N PHE A 112 0.41 -7.97 -3.45
CA PHE A 112 1.63 -8.68 -3.06
C PHE A 112 2.90 -7.83 -3.24
N LEU A 113 3.18 -7.35 -4.46
CA LEU A 113 4.36 -6.51 -4.72
C LEU A 113 4.27 -5.17 -3.98
N GLY A 114 3.07 -4.59 -3.91
CA GLY A 114 2.80 -3.39 -3.13
C GLY A 114 3.14 -3.58 -1.65
N GLU A 115 2.56 -4.59 -0.99
CA GLU A 115 2.78 -4.87 0.43
C GLU A 115 4.22 -5.32 0.71
N LEU A 116 4.83 -6.12 -0.15
CA LEU A 116 6.25 -6.49 -0.04
C LEU A 116 7.13 -5.24 0.02
N SER A 117 6.96 -4.36 -0.95
CA SER A 117 7.72 -3.11 -1.05
C SER A 117 7.45 -2.19 0.14
N PHE A 118 6.20 -2.13 0.56
CA PHE A 118 5.77 -1.33 1.70
C PHE A 118 6.38 -1.81 3.01
N ASN A 119 6.39 -3.13 3.24
CA ASN A 119 7.00 -3.74 4.42
C ASN A 119 8.53 -3.58 4.41
N MET A 120 9.19 -3.65 3.25
CA MET A 120 10.62 -3.35 3.12
C MET A 120 10.96 -1.91 3.51
N PHE A 121 10.14 -0.94 3.10
CA PHE A 121 10.28 0.46 3.53
C PHE A 121 10.22 0.60 5.06
N PHE A 122 9.24 -0.04 5.71
CA PHE A 122 9.12 0.00 7.17
C PHE A 122 10.23 -0.75 7.88
N LEU A 123 10.66 -1.90 7.35
CA LEU A 123 11.75 -2.69 7.91
C LEU A 123 13.04 -1.87 7.94
N LEU A 124 13.43 -1.27 6.83
CA LEU A 124 14.67 -0.48 6.71
C LEU A 124 14.62 0.79 7.58
N SER A 125 13.47 1.47 7.61
CA SER A 125 13.26 2.66 8.44
C SER A 125 13.34 2.31 9.93
N SER A 126 12.65 1.24 10.36
CA SER A 126 12.63 0.80 11.77
C SER A 126 13.97 0.23 12.21
N TRP A 127 14.68 -0.48 11.32
CA TRP A 127 16.04 -0.96 11.56
C TRP A 127 17.01 0.21 11.78
N THR A 128 16.91 1.26 10.97
CA THR A 128 17.71 2.49 11.14
C THR A 128 17.42 3.15 12.48
N LEU A 129 16.14 3.28 12.87
CA LEU A 129 15.76 3.81 14.18
C LEU A 129 16.31 2.97 15.33
N TRP A 130 16.26 1.65 15.22
CA TRP A 130 16.76 0.71 16.24
C TRP A 130 18.28 0.81 16.39
N ARG A 131 19.02 0.77 15.28
CA ARG A 131 20.49 0.68 15.26
C ARG A 131 21.16 1.91 15.84
N PHE A 132 20.58 3.09 15.58
CA PHE A 132 21.16 4.38 15.95
C PHE A 132 20.50 5.01 17.18
N ARG A 133 19.56 4.30 17.83
CA ARG A 133 18.81 4.77 19.01
C ARG A 133 18.25 6.18 18.84
N ALA A 134 17.84 6.51 17.61
CA ALA A 134 17.29 7.82 17.31
C ALA A 134 15.98 8.05 18.07
N THR A 135 15.27 6.98 18.43
CA THR A 135 13.97 6.99 19.10
C THR A 135 13.93 6.00 20.26
N PRO A 136 12.92 6.08 21.15
CA PRO A 136 12.69 5.07 22.17
C PRO A 136 12.65 3.66 21.55
N ARG A 137 13.35 2.70 22.16
CA ARG A 137 13.53 1.35 21.60
C ARG A 137 12.22 0.65 21.27
N TRP A 138 11.16 0.90 22.04
CA TRP A 138 9.84 0.32 21.80
C TRP A 138 9.28 0.72 20.43
N VAL A 139 9.51 1.96 19.98
CA VAL A 139 9.08 2.46 18.67
C VAL A 139 9.71 1.60 17.58
N ALA A 140 11.03 1.46 17.62
CA ALA A 140 11.74 0.69 16.60
C ALA A 140 11.38 -0.81 16.62
N VAL A 141 11.16 -1.39 17.80
CA VAL A 141 10.74 -2.80 17.94
C VAL A 141 9.34 -3.03 17.39
N VAL A 142 8.39 -2.14 17.71
CA VAL A 142 7.02 -2.24 17.15
C VAL A 142 7.05 -2.11 15.63
N GLY A 143 7.82 -1.18 15.08
CA GLY A 143 7.95 -1.04 13.63
C GLY A 143 8.55 -2.26 12.93
N LEU A 144 9.57 -2.89 13.54
CA LEU A 144 10.12 -4.15 13.05
C LEU A 144 9.08 -5.28 13.12
N ALA A 145 8.35 -5.39 14.23
CA ALA A 145 7.32 -6.41 14.41
C ALA A 145 6.18 -6.27 13.39
N VAL A 146 5.71 -5.03 13.15
CA VAL A 146 4.68 -4.73 12.15
C VAL A 146 5.17 -5.07 10.74
N ALA A 147 6.42 -4.69 10.38
CA ALA A 147 6.98 -5.05 9.08
C ALA A 147 7.08 -6.57 8.89
N CYS A 148 7.56 -7.30 9.91
CA CYS A 148 7.62 -8.77 9.89
C CYS A 148 6.23 -9.41 9.78
N ALA A 149 5.24 -8.92 10.52
CA ALA A 149 3.86 -9.38 10.42
C ALA A 149 3.28 -9.12 9.02
N GLY A 150 3.63 -7.99 8.40
CA GLY A 150 3.26 -7.68 7.03
C GLY A 150 3.86 -8.63 5.99
N PHE A 151 5.12 -9.05 6.14
CA PHE A 151 5.71 -10.09 5.27
C PHE A 151 4.98 -11.44 5.39
N VAL A 152 4.41 -11.75 6.55
CA VAL A 152 3.58 -12.96 6.69
C VAL A 152 2.20 -12.72 6.07
N GLY A 153 1.59 -11.57 6.34
CA GLY A 153 0.25 -11.21 5.88
C GLY A 153 0.11 -11.10 4.36
N MET A 154 1.17 -10.72 3.64
CA MET A 154 1.12 -10.59 2.17
C MET A 154 0.85 -11.92 1.44
N PHE A 155 1.08 -13.06 2.10
CA PHE A 155 0.76 -14.39 1.55
C PHE A 155 -0.72 -14.79 1.70
N ARG A 156 -1.61 -13.87 2.12
CA ARG A 156 -3.06 -14.16 2.26
C ARG A 156 -3.72 -14.66 0.98
N ASN A 157 -3.19 -14.27 -0.18
CA ASN A 157 -3.68 -14.70 -1.49
C ASN A 157 -3.14 -16.09 -1.89
N VAL A 158 -2.18 -16.65 -1.12
CA VAL A 158 -1.57 -17.97 -1.34
C VAL A 158 -2.03 -18.98 -0.28
N SER A 159 -2.19 -18.55 0.97
CA SER A 159 -2.56 -19.44 2.08
C SER A 159 -3.58 -18.78 3.00
N ALA A 160 -4.70 -19.48 3.24
CA ALA A 160 -5.72 -19.05 4.18
C ALA A 160 -5.21 -18.99 5.64
N VAL A 161 -4.13 -19.70 5.96
CA VAL A 161 -3.53 -19.76 7.31
C VAL A 161 -3.04 -18.38 7.77
N VAL A 162 -2.60 -17.52 6.85
CA VAL A 162 -2.09 -16.18 7.19
C VAL A 162 -3.17 -15.10 7.17
N ALA A 163 -4.42 -15.43 6.81
CA ALA A 163 -5.53 -14.47 6.76
C ALA A 163 -5.77 -13.74 8.11
N PRO A 164 -5.71 -14.39 9.28
CA PRO A 164 -5.84 -13.69 10.57
C PRO A 164 -4.73 -12.68 10.82
N VAL A 165 -3.49 -13.02 10.42
CA VAL A 165 -2.33 -12.12 10.56
C VAL A 165 -2.50 -10.90 9.66
N ALA A 166 -2.95 -11.09 8.42
CA ALA A 166 -3.26 -10.00 7.52
C ALA A 166 -4.37 -9.09 8.06
N ALA A 167 -5.43 -9.66 8.64
CA ALA A 167 -6.53 -8.91 9.22
C ALA A 167 -6.06 -8.03 10.40
N ILE A 168 -5.23 -8.56 11.30
CA ILE A 168 -4.63 -7.79 12.39
C ILE A 168 -3.72 -6.69 11.84
N ASN A 169 -2.88 -7.03 10.85
CA ASN A 169 -1.95 -6.09 10.26
C ASN A 169 -2.66 -4.90 9.59
N ASN A 170 -3.84 -5.11 8.99
CA ASN A 170 -4.65 -4.05 8.40
C ASN A 170 -5.07 -2.96 9.40
N TYR A 171 -5.11 -3.26 10.70
CA TYR A 171 -5.37 -2.27 11.76
C TYR A 171 -4.09 -1.74 12.39
N LEU A 172 -3.11 -2.61 12.65
CA LEU A 172 -1.86 -2.23 13.31
C LEU A 172 -1.00 -1.32 12.43
N LEU A 173 -0.98 -1.55 11.12
CA LEU A 173 -0.14 -0.84 10.18
C LEU A 173 -0.54 0.64 10.04
N PRO A 174 -1.83 1.02 9.84
CA PRO A 174 -2.24 2.43 9.90
C PRO A 174 -1.92 3.12 11.22
N LEU A 175 -2.13 2.44 12.35
CA LEU A 175 -1.79 2.98 13.66
C LEU A 175 -0.29 3.26 13.77
N TRP A 176 0.52 2.29 13.33
CA TRP A 176 1.96 2.43 13.30
C TRP A 176 2.43 3.54 12.35
N MET A 177 1.78 3.71 11.20
CA MET A 177 2.07 4.80 10.26
C MET A 177 1.92 6.18 10.91
N ILE A 178 0.87 6.37 11.71
CA ILE A 178 0.65 7.62 12.46
C ILE A 178 1.79 7.83 13.46
N VAL A 179 2.12 6.81 14.25
CA VAL A 179 3.22 6.87 15.23
C VAL A 179 4.55 7.18 14.55
N PHE A 180 4.86 6.49 13.45
CA PHE A 180 6.06 6.69 12.66
C PHE A 180 6.13 8.11 12.07
N GLY A 181 5.03 8.62 11.52
CA GLY A 181 4.94 9.99 11.03
C GLY A 181 5.24 11.04 12.11
N VAL A 182 4.62 10.89 13.29
CA VAL A 182 4.87 11.78 14.46
C VAL A 182 6.34 11.74 14.88
N VAL A 183 6.94 10.55 14.89
CA VAL A 183 8.36 10.36 15.21
C VAL A 183 9.27 11.07 14.20
N LEU A 184 8.97 10.99 12.91
CA LEU A 184 9.74 11.68 11.87
C LEU A 184 9.63 13.20 11.97
N LEU A 185 8.45 13.73 12.30
CA LEU A 185 8.26 15.17 12.50
C LEU A 185 9.13 15.69 13.65
N ARG A 186 9.25 14.93 14.74
CA ARG A 186 10.12 15.27 15.88
C ARG A 186 11.61 15.27 15.52
N HIS A 187 12.03 14.52 14.51
CA HIS A 187 13.41 14.54 14.03
C HIS A 187 13.73 15.67 13.05
N ARG A 188 12.72 16.32 12.48
CA ARG A 188 12.89 17.43 11.54
C ARG A 188 12.97 18.80 12.20
N LEU A 189 12.55 18.97 13.45
CA LEU A 189 12.69 20.24 14.15
C LEU A 189 14.20 20.46 14.46
N PRO A 190 14.85 21.47 13.86
CA PRO A 190 16.09 21.98 14.42
C PRO A 190 15.77 22.63 15.76
N ASP A 191 16.70 22.57 16.71
CA ASP A 191 16.60 23.38 17.93
C ASP A 191 16.38 24.86 17.55
N PRO A 192 15.49 25.60 18.24
CA PRO A 192 15.31 27.03 18.04
C PRO A 192 16.49 27.84 18.61
N GLN A 193 17.73 27.50 18.24
CA GLN A 193 18.95 28.16 18.69
C GLN A 193 19.77 28.85 17.58
N VAL A 194 19.24 28.99 16.37
CA VAL A 194 19.93 29.74 15.27
C VAL A 194 19.22 31.05 14.93
N ALA A 195 18.43 31.62 15.86
CA ALA A 195 17.83 32.96 15.71
C ALA A 195 18.52 34.03 16.57
N GLY A 196 19.78 33.80 16.96
CA GLY A 196 20.54 34.73 17.78
C GLY A 196 22.05 34.55 17.60
N ALA A 197 22.56 34.94 16.44
CA ALA A 197 23.97 35.25 16.19
C ALA A 197 24.05 36.31 15.10
#